data_AF-A0A5S5C0U8-F1
#
_entry.id   AF-A0A5S5C0U8-F1
#
_cell.length_a   1.000
_cell.length_b   1.000
_cell.length_c   1.000
_cell.angle_alpha   90.00
_cell.angle_beta   90.00
_cell.angle_gamma   90.00
#
_symmetry.space_group_name_H-M   'P 1'
#
loop_
_entity.id
_entity.type
_entity.pdbx_description
1 polymer ?
#
loop_
_entity_poly.entity_id
_entity_poly.type
_entity_poly.pdbx_seq_one_letter_code
_entity_poly.pdbx_strand_id
1 'polypeptide(L)' 'MSDKEIKVSVSNKDGQLGFSFSRGGLREGAGRKGIGVTKKVSLTLTEELWDKIEKQSAEHQQSRSEVIRNMIEYFYSQ' A
#
# COMPACT_ATOMS: atom_id res chain seq x y z
N MET A 1 24.41 5.53 -10.15
CA MET A 1 24.25 5.35 -8.70
C MET A 1 23.10 6.24 -8.27
N SER A 2 22.07 5.72 -7.60
CA SER A 2 20.87 6.51 -7.25
C SER A 2 21.11 7.26 -5.95
N ASP A 3 21.04 8.59 -6.00
CA ASP A 3 21.03 9.47 -4.82
C ASP A 3 19.82 9.13 -3.96
N LYS A 4 20.05 8.46 -2.84
CA LYS A 4 19.03 8.22 -1.83
C LYS A 4 19.00 9.44 -0.91
N GLU A 5 17.99 10.28 -1.04
CA GLU A 5 17.73 11.37 -0.10
C GLU A 5 17.43 10.78 1.29
N ILE A 6 18.36 10.95 2.23
CA ILE A 6 18.19 10.54 3.62
C ILE A 6 17.58 11.70 4.39
N LYS A 7 16.35 11.53 4.88
CA LYS A 7 15.71 12.51 5.78
C LYS A 7 16.18 12.29 7.21
N VAL A 8 16.87 13.28 7.75
CA VAL A 8 17.32 13.34 9.15
C VAL A 8 16.40 14.29 9.92
N SER A 9 15.78 13.83 11.01
CA SER A 9 15.05 14.71 11.92
C SER A 9 15.15 14.26 13.38
N VAL A 10 14.80 15.17 14.29
CA VAL A 10 14.82 14.94 15.74
C VAL A 10 13.70 13.95 16.12
N SER A 11 14.05 12.86 16.79
CA SER A 11 13.09 11.82 17.20
C SER A 11 12.43 12.17 18.55
N ASN A 12 11.13 11.88 18.66
CA ASN A 12 10.21 12.41 19.68
C ASN A 12 10.38 11.87 21.12
N LYS A 13 11.51 11.26 21.51
CA LYS A 13 11.64 10.74 22.89
C LYS A 13 12.86 11.20 23.70
N ASP A 14 14.05 11.39 23.15
CA ASP A 14 15.22 11.75 23.99
C ASP A 14 16.31 12.54 23.24
N GLY A 15 15.93 13.38 22.27
CA GLY A 15 16.90 14.20 21.51
C GLY A 15 17.83 13.40 20.57
N GLN A 16 17.56 12.11 20.35
CA GLN A 16 18.27 11.29 19.39
C GLN A 16 17.84 11.59 17.95
N LEU A 17 18.80 11.55 17.02
CA LEU A 17 18.56 11.67 15.59
C LEU A 17 17.93 10.38 15.07
N GLY A 18 16.76 10.48 14.46
CA GLY A 18 16.11 9.38 13.77
C GLY A 18 16.43 9.41 12.28
N PHE A 19 16.79 8.27 11.71
CA PHE A 19 16.95 8.09 10.26
C PHE A 19 15.74 7.33 9.71
N SER A 20 15.03 7.91 8.73
CA SER A 20 13.97 7.21 8.01
C SER A 20 14.37 6.93 6.57
N PHE A 21 14.35 5.66 6.18
CA PHE A 21 14.60 5.19 4.82
C PHE A 21 13.31 4.90 4.05
N SER A 22 12.13 5.10 4.67
CA SER A 22 10.83 4.86 4.07
C SER A 22 10.22 6.16 3.52
N ARG A 23 9.29 6.04 2.56
CA ARG A 23 8.51 7.19 2.06
C ARG A 23 7.52 7.66 3.14
N GLY A 24 7.98 8.42 4.13
CA GLY A 24 7.17 8.94 5.22
C GLY A 24 7.98 9.62 6.31
N GLY A 25 7.33 10.42 7.16
CA GLY A 25 7.97 11.04 8.33
C GLY A 25 8.30 10.03 9.43
N LEU A 26 8.92 10.46 10.53
CA LEU A 26 9.39 9.60 11.64
C LEU A 26 8.30 9.09 12.59
N ARG A 27 7.03 9.06 12.16
CA ARG A 27 5.94 8.50 12.95
C ARG A 27 5.86 6.99 12.75
N GLU A 28 5.44 6.27 13.79
CA GLU A 28 5.14 4.85 13.69
C GLU A 28 4.10 4.61 12.58
N GLY A 29 4.38 3.66 11.67
CA GLY A 29 3.54 3.37 10.50
C GLY A 29 3.74 4.30 9.29
N ALA A 30 4.67 5.26 9.32
CA ALA A 30 4.97 6.07 8.14
C ALA A 30 5.89 5.36 7.14
N GLY A 31 5.45 5.38 5.89
CA GLY A 31 6.16 4.80 4.76
C GLY A 31 5.95 3.31 4.61
N ARG A 32 4.77 2.96 4.05
CA ARG A 32 4.57 1.63 3.46
C ARG A 32 5.60 1.47 2.33
N LYS A 33 6.37 0.38 2.32
CA LYS A 33 7.26 0.04 1.20
C LYS A 33 6.45 0.11 -0.09
N GLY A 34 6.94 0.85 -1.09
CA GLY A 34 6.26 0.96 -2.37
C GLY A 34 6.30 -0.39 -3.09
N ILE A 35 5.17 -1.09 -3.15
CA ILE A 35 5.03 -2.38 -3.86
C ILE A 35 5.03 -2.16 -5.39
N GLY A 36 4.71 -0.95 -5.85
CA GLY A 36 4.68 -0.58 -7.27
C GLY A 36 4.14 0.83 -7.49
N VAL A 37 3.65 1.11 -8.69
CA VAL A 37 2.98 2.36 -9.06
C VAL A 37 1.46 2.20 -8.94
N THR A 38 0.83 3.05 -8.13
CA THR A 38 -0.64 3.09 -8.03
C THR A 38 -1.23 3.99 -9.10
N LYS A 39 -2.14 3.46 -9.92
CA LYS A 39 -3.01 4.23 -10.82
C LYS A 39 -4.46 4.10 -10.35
N LYS A 40 -5.18 5.21 -10.24
CA LYS A 40 -6.62 5.20 -9.92
C LYS A 40 -7.41 4.84 -11.17
N VAL A 41 -8.32 3.89 -11.05
CA VAL A 41 -9.22 3.47 -12.12
C VAL A 41 -10.65 3.46 -11.60
N SER A 42 -11.60 3.85 -12.44
CA SER A 42 -13.03 3.65 -12.18
C SER A 42 -13.46 2.34 -12.82
N LEU A 43 -14.16 1.50 -12.07
CA LEU A 43 -14.68 0.23 -12.55
C LEU A 43 -16.20 0.24 -12.40
N THR A 44 -16.89 -0.19 -13.45
CA THR A 44 -18.34 -0.42 -13.43
C THR A 44 -18.56 -1.91 -13.61
N LEU A 45 -19.15 -2.52 -12.59
CA LEU A 45 -19.47 -3.96 -12.53
C LEU A 45 -20.94 -4.10 -12.11
N THR A 46 -21.51 -5.28 -12.32
CA THR A 46 -22.84 -5.63 -11.79
C THR A 46 -22.82 -5.67 -10.26
N GLU A 47 -23.98 -5.49 -9.62
CA GLU A 47 -24.14 -5.61 -8.16
C GLU A 47 -23.64 -6.98 -7.67
N GLU A 48 -24.02 -8.06 -8.36
CA GLU A 48 -23.60 -9.42 -8.02
C GLU A 48 -22.06 -9.59 -7.99
N LEU A 49 -21.34 -8.92 -8.90
CA LEU A 49 -19.88 -8.97 -8.90
C LEU A 49 -19.27 -8.13 -7.78
N TRP A 50 -19.87 -6.98 -7.46
CA TRP A 50 -19.46 -6.18 -6.30
C TRP A 50 -19.63 -6.97 -5.00
N ASP A 51 -20.78 -7.63 -4.82
CA ASP A 51 -21.06 -8.45 -3.64
C ASP A 51 -20.03 -9.58 -3.46
N LYS A 52 -19.61 -10.22 -4.55
CA LYS A 52 -18.56 -11.25 -4.53
C LYS A 52 -17.22 -10.68 -4.08
N ILE A 53 -16.83 -9.50 -4.58
CA ILE A 53 -15.58 -8.83 -4.19
C ILE A 53 -15.63 -8.43 -2.70
N GLU A 54 -16.76 -7.90 -2.24
CA GLU A 54 -16.92 -7.48 -0.85
C GLU A 54 -16.93 -8.66 0.12
N LYS A 55 -17.59 -9.76 -0.24
CA LYS A 55 -17.56 -10.99 0.53
C LYS A 55 -16.13 -11.54 0.68
N GLN A 56 -15.37 -11.61 -0.42
CA GLN A 56 -13.97 -12.03 -0.38
C GLN A 56 -13.10 -11.07 0.46
N SER A 57 -13.34 -9.76 0.35
CA SER A 57 -12.67 -8.74 1.15
C SER A 57 -12.90 -8.95 2.65
N ALA A 58 -14.14 -9.26 3.05
CA ALA A 58 -14.51 -9.53 4.44
C ALA A 58 -13.93 -10.86 4.95
N GLU A 59 -14.02 -11.94 4.16
CA GLU A 59 -13.54 -13.28 4.54
C GLU A 59 -12.02 -13.32 4.75
N HIS A 60 -11.25 -12.62 3.92
CA HIS A 60 -9.79 -12.63 3.97
C HIS A 60 -9.17 -11.42 4.69
N GLN A 61 -9.98 -10.51 5.25
CA GLN A 61 -9.53 -9.24 5.84
C GLN A 61 -8.66 -8.40 4.89
N GLN A 62 -8.93 -8.48 3.59
CA GLN A 62 -8.19 -7.77 2.55
C GLN A 62 -8.93 -6.51 2.15
N SER A 63 -8.20 -5.50 1.67
CA SER A 63 -8.86 -4.35 1.04
C SER A 63 -9.43 -4.72 -0.34
N ARG A 64 -10.51 -4.06 -0.77
CA ARG A 64 -11.02 -4.17 -2.16
C ARG A 64 -9.92 -4.00 -3.21
N SER A 65 -9.01 -3.05 -3.00
CA SER A 65 -7.87 -2.80 -3.89
C SER A 65 -6.87 -3.94 -3.95
N GLU A 66 -6.78 -4.75 -2.89
CA GLU A 66 -5.90 -5.91 -2.80
C GLU A 66 -6.54 -7.12 -3.48
N VAL A 67 -7.83 -7.37 -3.24
CA VAL A 67 -8.60 -8.41 -3.95
C VAL A 67 -8.50 -8.21 -5.47
N ILE A 68 -8.79 -7.00 -5.96
CA ILE A 68 -8.71 -6.68 -7.39
C ILE A 68 -7.27 -6.83 -7.93
N ARG A 69 -6.26 -6.41 -7.15
CA ARG A 69 -4.86 -6.57 -7.55
C ARG A 69 -4.50 -8.04 -7.70
N ASN A 70 -4.85 -8.89 -6.73
CA ASN A 70 -4.55 -10.32 -6.76
C ASN A 70 -5.21 -11.00 -7.96
N MET A 71 -6.45 -10.62 -8.31
CA MET A 71 -7.14 -11.10 -9.51
C MET A 71 -6.38 -10.73 -10.80
N ILE A 72 -5.93 -9.47 -10.91
CA ILE A 72 -5.15 -9.00 -12.07
C ILE A 72 -3.80 -9.72 -12.15
N GLU A 73 -3.08 -9.82 -11.03
CA GLU A 73 -1.79 -10.52 -10.95
C GLU A 73 -1.93 -11.99 -11.35
N TYR A 74 -2.96 -12.69 -10.84
CA TYR A 74 -3.24 -14.07 -11.21
C TYR A 74 -3.53 -14.25 -12.71
N PHE A 75 -4.27 -13.32 -13.32
CA PHE A 75 -4.61 -13.38 -14.74
C PHE A 75 -3.38 -13.21 -15.64
N TYR A 76 -2.45 -12.31 -15.28
CA TYR A 76 -1.23 -12.05 -16.05
C TYR A 76 -0.03 -12.92 -15.67
N SER A 77 -0.12 -13.71 -14.59
CA SER A 77 0.91 -14.67 -14.21
C SER A 77 0.75 -16.06 -14.86
N GLN A 78 -0.31 -16.25 -15.66
CA GLN A 78 -0.49 -17.42 -16.51
C GLN A 78 0.40 -17.34 -17.77
#